data_AF-A0A428BKY4-F1
#
_entry.id   AF-A0A428BKY4-F1
#
_cell.length_a   1.000
_cell.length_b   1.000
_cell.length_c   1.000
_cell.angle_alpha   90.00
_cell.angle_beta   90.00
_cell.angle_gamma   90.00
#
_symmetry.space_group_name_H-M   'P 1'
#
loop_
_entity.id
_entity.type
_entity.pdbx_description
1 polymer ?
#
loop_
_entity_poly.entity_id
_entity_poly.type
_entity_poly.pdbx_seq_one_letter_code
_entity_poly.pdbx_strand_id
1 'polypeptide(L)'
;MVLDNEELVKLSYSIGASKEEIFPYYRGVLSHLKVIASEGVPFYRAVDVFALGVLYSDRKEEFLDDLKAIYEQMDHTDGLIEYYMVYLFHDKVVPFHSILEYQNMIEDTYESVAKAQGFWYYSHSDAPWYNNHTKDTYKGYWSFDTAATCKIKGIYDERLKDLEYFPYDLLVQGE
;
A
#
# COMPACT_ATOMS: atom_id res chain seq x y z
N MET A 1 -7.71 -16.74 18.25
CA MET A 1 -7.23 -15.44 17.76
C MET A 1 -8.20 -15.03 16.66
N VAL A 2 -8.93 -13.93 16.83
CA VAL A 2 -9.74 -13.37 15.74
C VAL A 2 -8.76 -12.54 14.91
N LEU A 3 -8.45 -13.01 13.70
CA LEU A 3 -7.66 -12.23 12.75
C LEU A 3 -8.52 -11.06 12.28
N ASP A 4 -7.97 -9.85 12.29
CA ASP A 4 -8.61 -8.72 11.62
C ASP A 4 -8.35 -8.76 10.11
N ASN A 5 -9.07 -7.92 9.37
CA ASN A 5 -8.97 -7.91 7.91
C ASN A 5 -7.60 -7.47 7.39
N GLU A 6 -6.82 -6.68 8.13
CA GLU A 6 -5.49 -6.26 7.70
C GLU A 6 -4.50 -7.41 7.78
N GLU A 7 -4.61 -8.19 8.86
CA GLU A 7 -3.86 -9.43 8.99
C GLU A 7 -4.22 -10.42 7.88
N LEU A 8 -5.51 -10.53 7.54
CA LEU A 8 -5.97 -11.39 6.46
C LEU A 8 -5.46 -10.95 5.09
N VAL A 9 -5.35 -9.64 4.81
CA VAL A 9 -4.74 -9.14 3.56
C VAL A 9 -3.28 -9.62 3.46
N LYS A 10 -2.47 -9.36 4.48
CA LYS A 10 -1.02 -9.69 4.46
C LYS A 10 -0.77 -11.20 4.45
N LEU A 11 -1.51 -11.95 5.27
CA LEU A 11 -1.42 -13.41 5.32
C LEU A 11 -1.83 -14.05 4.01
N SER A 12 -2.98 -13.65 3.45
CA SER A 12 -3.50 -14.23 2.20
C SER A 12 -2.53 -13.97 1.06
N TYR A 13 -1.99 -12.76 0.95
CA TYR A 13 -0.97 -12.47 -0.04
C TYR A 13 0.30 -13.32 0.16
N SER A 14 0.75 -13.48 1.41
CA SER A 14 1.95 -14.27 1.72
C SER A 14 1.82 -15.76 1.42
N ILE A 15 0.60 -16.32 1.44
CA ILE A 15 0.35 -17.71 1.07
C ILE A 15 0.01 -17.89 -0.41
N GLY A 16 0.11 -16.82 -1.21
CA GLY A 16 -0.10 -16.85 -2.66
C GLY A 16 -1.57 -16.79 -3.09
N ALA A 17 -2.47 -16.25 -2.27
CA ALA A 17 -3.84 -16.00 -2.68
C ALA A 17 -3.90 -14.93 -3.78
N SER A 18 -4.88 -15.05 -4.68
CA SER A 18 -5.11 -14.09 -5.75
C SER A 18 -5.56 -12.73 -5.22
N LYS A 19 -5.34 -11.66 -6.03
CA LYS A 19 -5.81 -10.31 -5.68
C LYS A 19 -7.34 -10.27 -5.50
N GLU A 20 -8.08 -11.13 -6.20
CA GLU A 20 -9.53 -11.31 -6.12
C GLU A 20 -9.97 -11.92 -4.79
N GLU A 21 -9.23 -12.91 -4.30
CA GLU A 21 -9.46 -13.54 -2.98
C GLU A 21 -9.11 -12.58 -1.83
N ILE A 22 -8.13 -11.70 -2.02
CA ILE A 22 -7.69 -10.72 -1.02
C ILE A 22 -8.67 -9.53 -0.95
N PHE A 23 -9.28 -9.13 -2.06
CA PHE A 23 -10.09 -7.92 -2.16
C PHE A 23 -11.24 -7.80 -1.13
N PRO A 24 -11.99 -8.87 -0.79
CA PRO A 24 -12.99 -8.82 0.29
C PRO A 24 -12.41 -8.39 1.64
N TYR A 25 -11.19 -8.82 1.98
CA TYR A 25 -10.53 -8.41 3.21
C TYR A 25 -10.18 -6.92 3.17
N TYR A 26 -9.65 -6.44 2.05
CA TYR A 26 -9.40 -5.00 1.87
C TYR A 26 -10.67 -4.16 2.07
N ARG A 27 -11.82 -4.54 1.49
CA ARG A 27 -13.10 -3.84 1.76
C ARG A 27 -13.53 -3.93 3.23
N GLY A 28 -13.22 -5.04 3.90
CA GLY A 28 -13.42 -5.20 5.33
C GLY A 28 -12.57 -4.23 6.17
N VAL A 29 -11.33 -3.95 5.76
CA VAL A 29 -10.47 -2.92 6.37
C VAL A 29 -11.14 -1.55 6.24
N LEU A 30 -11.59 -1.18 5.04
CA LEU A 30 -12.25 0.11 4.80
C LEU A 30 -13.55 0.26 5.61
N SER A 31 -14.36 -0.80 5.66
CA SER A 31 -15.61 -0.81 6.43
C SER A 31 -15.36 -0.55 7.92
N HIS A 32 -14.29 -1.11 8.48
CA HIS A 32 -13.89 -0.86 9.85
C HIS A 32 -13.35 0.57 10.01
N LEU A 33 -12.39 0.99 9.19
CA LEU A 33 -11.73 2.29 9.33
C LEU A 33 -12.71 3.44 9.16
N LYS A 34 -13.74 3.32 8.32
CA LYS A 34 -14.78 4.33 8.17
C LYS A 34 -15.46 4.70 9.50
N VAL A 35 -15.52 3.76 10.44
CA VAL A 35 -16.15 3.95 11.76
C VAL A 35 -15.18 4.59 12.76
N ILE A 36 -13.88 4.26 12.68
CA ILE A 36 -12.90 4.61 13.73
C ILE A 36 -11.83 5.60 13.29
N ALA A 37 -11.80 6.04 12.03
CA ALA A 37 -10.73 6.88 11.49
C ALA A 37 -10.56 8.20 12.26
N SER A 38 -11.66 8.74 12.79
CA SER A 38 -11.66 9.94 13.64
C SER A 38 -10.94 9.76 15.00
N GLU A 39 -10.72 8.52 15.45
CA GLU A 39 -9.91 8.21 16.63
C GLU A 39 -8.39 8.26 16.35
N GLY A 40 -8.02 8.39 15.06
CA GLY A 40 -6.64 8.41 14.58
C GLY A 40 -6.26 7.12 13.86
N VAL A 41 -5.59 7.28 12.71
CA VAL A 41 -5.06 6.18 11.91
C VAL A 41 -3.52 6.25 11.96
N PRO A 42 -2.83 5.21 12.45
CA PRO A 42 -1.37 5.18 12.42
C PRO A 42 -0.83 5.38 11.00
N PHE A 43 0.25 6.14 10.85
CA PHE A 43 0.80 6.53 9.55
C PHE A 43 1.02 5.35 8.59
N TYR A 44 1.76 4.32 8.99
CA TYR A 44 2.01 3.15 8.14
C TYR A 44 0.74 2.39 7.75
N ARG A 45 -0.27 2.39 8.64
CA ARG A 45 -1.58 1.79 8.35
C ARG A 45 -2.31 2.59 7.28
N ALA A 46 -2.28 3.92 7.37
CA ALA A 46 -2.83 4.78 6.33
C ALA A 46 -2.12 4.54 4.99
N VAL A 47 -0.79 4.55 4.96
CA VAL A 47 0.00 4.28 3.74
C VAL A 47 -0.41 2.96 3.09
N ASP A 48 -0.47 1.85 3.85
CA ASP A 48 -0.91 0.54 3.34
C ASP A 48 -2.32 0.60 2.73
N VAL A 49 -3.27 1.26 3.41
CA VAL A 49 -4.68 1.34 2.98
C VAL A 49 -4.82 2.11 1.68
N PHE A 50 -4.23 3.30 1.57
CA PHE A 50 -4.34 4.11 0.36
C PHE A 50 -3.53 3.51 -0.81
N ALA A 51 -2.37 2.89 -0.52
CA ALA A 51 -1.60 2.16 -1.52
C ALA A 51 -2.38 0.96 -2.09
N LEU A 52 -3.03 0.15 -1.24
CA LEU A 52 -3.93 -0.91 -1.69
C LEU A 52 -5.10 -0.36 -2.51
N GLY A 53 -5.64 0.81 -2.15
CA GLY A 53 -6.63 1.50 -2.96
C GLY A 53 -6.16 1.79 -4.39
N VAL A 54 -4.92 2.28 -4.54
CA VAL A 54 -4.28 2.48 -5.85
C VAL A 54 -4.10 1.16 -6.59
N LEU A 55 -3.62 0.11 -5.92
CA LEU A 55 -3.42 -1.21 -6.53
C LEU A 55 -4.75 -1.80 -7.04
N TYR A 56 -5.85 -1.57 -6.31
CA TYR A 56 -7.21 -1.93 -6.71
C TYR A 56 -7.95 -0.86 -7.53
N SER A 57 -7.28 0.13 -8.11
CA SER A 57 -7.92 1.26 -8.80
C SER A 57 -8.88 0.85 -9.93
N ASP A 58 -8.68 -0.32 -10.54
CA ASP A 58 -9.56 -0.87 -11.59
C ASP A 58 -10.97 -1.18 -11.07
N ARG A 59 -11.11 -1.29 -9.74
CA ARG A 59 -12.36 -1.54 -9.02
C ARG A 59 -12.73 -0.37 -8.12
N LYS A 60 -12.16 0.83 -8.35
CA LYS A 60 -12.30 1.98 -7.44
C LYS A 60 -13.76 2.33 -7.17
N GLU A 61 -14.66 2.17 -8.14
CA GLU A 61 -16.10 2.40 -7.94
C GLU A 61 -16.71 1.57 -6.80
N GLU A 62 -16.14 0.42 -6.43
CA GLU A 62 -16.63 -0.43 -5.35
C GLU A 62 -16.24 0.04 -3.94
N PHE A 63 -15.26 0.95 -3.80
CA PHE A 63 -14.69 1.30 -2.49
C PHE A 63 -14.25 2.75 -2.32
N LEU A 64 -14.24 3.56 -3.39
CA LEU A 64 -13.70 4.92 -3.36
C LEU A 64 -14.43 5.82 -2.35
N ASP A 65 -15.74 5.63 -2.18
CA ASP A 65 -16.53 6.39 -1.22
C ASP A 65 -16.20 6.03 0.24
N ASP A 66 -15.78 4.79 0.51
CA ASP A 66 -15.28 4.43 1.84
C ASP A 66 -13.91 5.07 2.11
N LEU A 67 -13.01 5.10 1.11
CA LEU A 67 -11.72 5.80 1.23
C LEU A 67 -11.90 7.31 1.44
N LYS A 68 -12.88 7.95 0.76
CA LYS A 68 -13.27 9.35 1.01
C LYS A 68 -13.57 9.58 2.48
N ALA A 69 -14.49 8.79 3.02
CA ALA A 69 -14.96 8.94 4.37
C ALA A 69 -13.84 8.73 5.40
N ILE A 70 -12.87 7.85 5.12
CA ILE A 70 -11.69 7.66 5.97
C ILE A 70 -10.76 8.88 5.88
N TYR A 71 -10.45 9.33 4.66
CA TYR A 71 -9.56 10.46 4.42
C TYR A 71 -10.05 11.75 5.07
N GLU A 72 -11.36 12.02 5.02
CA GLU A 72 -11.99 13.20 5.64
C GLU A 72 -11.92 13.20 7.18
N GLN A 73 -11.78 12.03 7.80
CA GLN A 73 -11.76 11.87 9.25
C GLN A 73 -10.36 11.83 9.85
N MET A 74 -9.37 11.39 9.08
CA MET A 74 -8.01 11.20 9.57
C MET A 74 -7.13 12.42 9.31
N ASP A 75 -6.12 12.62 10.15
CA ASP A 75 -5.02 13.52 9.83
C ASP A 75 -4.14 12.91 8.72
N HIS A 76 -3.82 13.70 7.69
CA HIS A 76 -3.19 13.22 6.45
C HIS A 76 -2.16 14.20 5.91
N THR A 77 -1.24 14.66 6.75
CA THR A 77 -0.24 15.68 6.38
C THR A 77 0.86 15.23 5.42
N ASP A 78 1.03 13.92 5.22
CA ASP A 78 2.09 13.40 4.35
C ASP A 78 1.68 13.43 2.88
N GLY A 79 2.55 13.94 2.02
CA GLY A 79 2.26 14.12 0.60
C GLY A 79 2.05 12.81 -0.16
N LEU A 80 2.51 11.66 0.34
CA LEU A 80 2.25 10.36 -0.30
C LEU A 80 0.78 9.97 -0.25
N ILE A 81 0.11 10.23 0.88
CA ILE A 81 -1.32 9.91 1.04
C ILE A 81 -2.15 10.83 0.13
N GLU A 82 -1.82 12.13 0.10
CA GLU A 82 -2.46 13.07 -0.83
C GLU A 82 -2.23 12.67 -2.28
N TYR A 83 -1.01 12.25 -2.64
CA TYR A 83 -0.68 11.76 -3.99
C TYR A 83 -1.56 10.59 -4.43
N TYR A 84 -1.73 9.57 -3.58
CA TYR A 84 -2.60 8.43 -3.85
C TYR A 84 -4.06 8.86 -4.00
N MET A 85 -4.52 9.78 -3.15
CA MET A 85 -5.89 10.27 -3.18
C MET A 85 -6.22 11.10 -4.42
N VAL A 86 -5.31 12.01 -4.82
CA VAL A 86 -5.45 12.78 -6.05
C VAL A 86 -5.51 11.86 -7.27
N TYR A 87 -4.68 10.81 -7.31
CA TYR A 87 -4.75 9.81 -8.37
C TYR A 87 -6.11 9.10 -8.38
N LEU A 88 -6.56 8.55 -7.26
CA LEU A 88 -7.80 7.79 -7.18
C LEU A 88 -9.04 8.61 -7.59
N PHE A 89 -9.07 9.89 -7.23
CA PHE A 89 -10.24 10.75 -7.40
C PHE A 89 -10.28 11.48 -8.72
N HIS A 90 -9.12 11.90 -9.18
CA HIS A 90 -9.01 12.82 -10.30
C HIS A 90 -8.27 12.20 -11.49
N ASP A 91 -7.74 10.99 -11.33
CA ASP A 91 -6.89 10.33 -12.32
C ASP A 91 -5.71 11.24 -12.72
N LYS A 92 -5.18 11.98 -11.74
CA LYS A 92 -4.08 12.94 -11.91
C LYS A 92 -2.83 12.45 -11.22
N VAL A 93 -1.71 12.61 -11.91
CA VAL A 93 -0.37 12.48 -11.34
C VAL A 93 0.12 13.87 -10.96
N VAL A 94 0.44 14.06 -9.68
CA VAL A 94 0.95 15.32 -9.15
C VAL A 94 2.31 15.10 -8.47
N PRO A 95 3.17 16.13 -8.38
CA PRO A 95 4.35 16.05 -7.54
C PRO A 95 3.96 15.81 -6.08
N PHE A 96 4.77 15.06 -5.35
CA PHE A 96 4.58 14.84 -3.92
C PHE A 96 5.93 14.82 -3.21
N HIS A 97 5.88 14.92 -1.90
CA HIS A 97 7.02 14.69 -1.02
C HIS A 97 6.51 13.95 0.22
N SER A 98 7.21 12.90 0.62
CA SER A 98 6.87 12.07 1.76
C SER A 98 7.99 12.11 2.80
N ILE A 99 7.64 11.93 4.08
CA ILE A 99 8.60 11.62 5.14
C ILE A 99 9.30 10.27 4.90
N LEU A 100 8.69 9.39 4.10
CA LEU A 100 9.32 8.16 3.63
C LEU A 100 10.29 8.51 2.51
N GLU A 101 11.53 8.86 2.87
CA GLU A 101 12.53 9.38 1.94
C GLU A 101 12.78 8.49 0.72
N TYR A 102 12.68 7.17 0.86
CA TYR A 102 12.86 6.26 -0.26
C TYR A 102 11.75 6.41 -1.33
N GLN A 103 10.53 6.85 -0.97
CA GLN A 103 9.47 7.16 -1.94
C GLN A 103 9.85 8.36 -2.82
N ASN A 104 10.53 9.35 -2.24
CA ASN A 104 11.01 10.53 -2.96
C ASN A 104 12.11 10.21 -3.97
N MET A 105 12.74 9.03 -3.87
CA MET A 105 13.78 8.56 -4.78
C MET A 105 13.22 7.86 -6.04
N ILE A 106 11.92 7.57 -6.08
CA ILE A 106 11.29 6.88 -7.19
C ILE A 106 11.05 7.88 -8.33
N GLU A 107 11.80 7.70 -9.42
CA GLU A 107 11.65 8.42 -10.67
C GLU A 107 10.80 7.56 -11.64
N ASP A 108 11.08 7.60 -12.94
CA ASP A 108 10.27 6.92 -13.97
C ASP A 108 10.99 5.68 -14.56
N THR A 109 11.97 5.13 -13.83
CA THR A 109 12.81 4.00 -14.30
C THR A 109 12.82 2.85 -13.30
N TYR A 110 13.03 1.63 -13.80
CA TYR A 110 13.26 0.45 -12.97
C TYR A 110 14.42 0.69 -11.98
N GLU A 111 15.51 1.29 -12.42
CA GLU A 111 16.70 1.50 -11.60
C GLU A 111 16.40 2.41 -10.38
N SER A 112 15.53 3.41 -10.55
CA SER A 112 15.08 4.25 -9.44
C SER A 112 14.21 3.48 -8.44
N VAL A 113 13.31 2.63 -8.94
CA VAL A 113 12.46 1.76 -8.10
C VAL A 113 13.30 0.75 -7.35
N ALA A 114 14.20 0.04 -8.02
CA ALA A 114 15.10 -0.93 -7.41
C ALA A 114 15.98 -0.30 -6.33
N LYS A 115 16.48 0.91 -6.57
CA LYS A 115 17.24 1.68 -5.57
C LYS A 115 16.38 2.01 -4.35
N ALA A 116 15.18 2.56 -4.56
CA ALA A 116 14.24 2.89 -3.47
C ALA A 116 13.85 1.65 -2.67
N GLN A 117 13.56 0.54 -3.35
CA GLN A 117 13.18 -0.73 -2.74
C GLN A 117 14.27 -1.28 -1.82
N GLY A 118 15.55 -1.10 -2.17
CA GLY A 118 16.67 -1.48 -1.29
C GLY A 118 16.69 -0.75 0.06
N PHE A 119 16.04 0.41 0.17
CA PHE A 119 15.90 1.15 1.42
C PHE A 119 14.59 0.87 2.16
N TRP A 120 13.61 0.26 1.51
CA TRP A 120 12.26 0.10 2.05
C TRP A 120 12.29 -0.57 3.44
N TYR A 121 12.91 -1.74 3.57
CA TYR A 121 12.91 -2.47 4.85
C TYR A 121 13.57 -1.69 5.99
N TYR A 122 14.76 -1.12 5.74
CA TYR A 122 15.52 -0.39 6.77
C TYR A 122 14.89 0.95 7.15
N SER A 123 14.19 1.60 6.21
CA SER A 123 13.45 2.84 6.47
C SER A 123 12.26 2.64 7.40
N HIS A 124 11.88 1.39 7.68
CA HIS A 124 10.84 1.02 8.64
C HIS A 124 11.42 0.44 9.94
N SER A 125 12.68 0.73 10.26
CA SER A 125 13.35 0.18 11.45
C SER A 125 12.74 0.58 12.79
N ASP A 126 11.97 1.67 12.83
CA ASP A 126 11.17 2.16 13.96
C ASP A 126 9.74 1.59 13.99
N ALA A 127 9.30 0.92 12.92
CA ALA A 127 7.96 0.36 12.85
C ALA A 127 7.80 -0.81 13.84
N PRO A 128 6.64 -0.94 14.52
CA PRO A 128 6.42 -2.02 15.50
C PRO A 128 6.57 -3.44 14.95
N TRP A 129 6.47 -3.60 13.62
CA TRP A 129 6.58 -4.87 12.93
C TRP A 129 8.01 -5.21 12.46
N TYR A 130 8.95 -4.28 12.59
CA TYR A 130 10.34 -4.51 12.19
C TYR A 130 10.93 -5.72 12.94
N ASN A 131 11.73 -6.55 12.25
CA ASN A 131 12.25 -7.84 12.75
C ASN A 131 11.23 -8.89 13.23
N ASN A 132 9.92 -8.71 13.01
CA ASN A 132 8.93 -9.75 13.30
C ASN A 132 9.12 -11.05 12.51
N HIS A 133 9.93 -11.09 11.45
CA HIS A 133 10.31 -12.35 10.77
C HIS A 133 10.99 -13.37 11.71
N THR A 134 11.48 -12.91 12.87
CA THR A 134 12.03 -13.76 13.93
C THR A 134 10.98 -14.32 14.89
N LYS A 135 9.69 -14.01 14.69
CA LYS A 135 8.58 -14.37 15.58
C LYS A 135 7.54 -15.21 14.84
N ASP A 136 6.84 -16.07 15.58
CA ASP A 136 5.73 -16.88 15.04
C ASP A 136 4.52 -16.05 14.56
N THR A 137 4.51 -14.75 14.87
CA THR A 137 3.50 -13.80 14.42
C THR A 137 3.85 -13.12 13.09
N TYR A 138 4.88 -13.59 12.37
CA TYR A 138 5.25 -13.07 11.06
C TYR A 138 4.16 -13.34 10.03
N LYS A 139 3.79 -12.31 9.27
CA LYS A 139 2.68 -12.33 8.29
C LYS A 139 3.09 -11.83 6.91
N GLY A 140 4.39 -11.82 6.62
CA GLY A 140 4.96 -11.24 5.41
C GLY A 140 5.31 -9.75 5.56
N TYR A 141 6.18 -9.29 4.67
CA TYR A 141 6.53 -7.88 4.48
C TYR A 141 6.31 -7.55 3.02
N TRP A 142 5.50 -6.52 2.76
CA TRP A 142 5.06 -6.20 1.41
C TRP A 142 5.03 -4.68 1.23
N SER A 143 5.81 -4.18 0.28
CA SER A 143 5.88 -2.78 -0.08
C SER A 143 4.72 -2.42 -1.02
N PHE A 144 3.52 -2.34 -0.45
CA PHE A 144 2.33 -1.92 -1.20
C PHE A 144 2.48 -0.49 -1.73
N ASP A 145 3.14 0.37 -0.96
CA ASP A 145 3.44 1.76 -1.28
C ASP A 145 4.32 1.92 -2.52
N THR A 146 5.47 1.24 -2.62
CA THR A 146 6.31 1.30 -3.82
C THR A 146 5.57 0.75 -5.03
N ALA A 147 4.80 -0.34 -4.88
CA ALA A 147 3.99 -0.88 -5.98
C ALA A 147 2.89 0.11 -6.43
N ALA A 148 2.21 0.77 -5.49
CA ALA A 148 1.22 1.81 -5.79
C ALA A 148 1.85 3.00 -6.53
N THR A 149 3.03 3.46 -6.09
CA THR A 149 3.78 4.53 -6.77
C THR A 149 4.18 4.09 -8.20
N CYS A 150 4.60 2.84 -8.39
CA CYS A 150 4.87 2.28 -9.72
C CYS A 150 3.62 2.28 -10.61
N LYS A 151 2.47 1.89 -10.08
CA LYS A 151 1.19 1.87 -10.81
C LYS A 151 0.82 3.26 -11.31
N ILE A 152 0.91 4.29 -10.45
CA ILE A 152 0.59 5.67 -10.81
C ILE A 152 1.57 6.21 -11.88
N LYS A 153 2.85 5.84 -11.76
CA LYS A 153 3.89 6.24 -12.72
C LYS A 153 3.95 5.39 -14.00
N GLY A 154 3.16 4.32 -14.09
CA GLY A 154 3.13 3.43 -15.24
C GLY A 154 4.38 2.55 -15.39
N ILE A 155 5.03 2.18 -14.28
CA ILE A 155 6.25 1.35 -14.27
C ILE A 155 5.84 -0.11 -14.02
N TYR A 156 5.91 -0.94 -15.06
CA TYR A 156 5.49 -2.36 -15.04
C TYR A 156 6.61 -3.35 -15.38
N ASP A 157 7.87 -2.93 -15.26
CA ASP A 157 9.04 -3.73 -15.64
C ASP A 157 9.05 -5.09 -14.94
N GLU A 158 9.17 -6.18 -15.69
CA GLU A 158 9.13 -7.54 -15.15
C GLU A 158 10.24 -7.83 -14.14
N ARG A 159 11.37 -7.11 -14.20
CA ARG A 159 12.47 -7.25 -13.22
C ARG A 159 12.05 -6.86 -11.80
N LEU A 160 10.92 -6.17 -11.64
CA LEU A 160 10.36 -5.82 -10.33
C LEU A 160 9.97 -7.05 -9.52
N LYS A 161 9.63 -8.18 -10.17
CA LYS A 161 9.29 -9.45 -9.49
C LYS A 161 10.45 -10.03 -8.66
N ASP A 162 11.68 -9.67 -9.02
CA ASP A 162 12.89 -10.17 -8.36
C ASP A 162 13.33 -9.30 -7.17
N LEU A 163 12.62 -8.19 -6.92
CA LEU A 163 12.92 -7.29 -5.81
C LEU A 163 12.29 -7.79 -4.51
N GLU A 164 13.08 -7.80 -3.43
CA GLU A 164 12.63 -8.23 -2.11
C GLU A 164 11.46 -7.37 -1.60
N TYR A 165 10.43 -8.02 -1.05
CA TYR A 165 9.19 -7.40 -0.54
C TYR A 165 8.32 -6.69 -1.59
N PHE A 166 8.69 -6.68 -2.86
CA PHE A 166 7.89 -6.01 -3.89
C PHE A 166 6.69 -6.89 -4.31
N PRO A 167 5.44 -6.43 -4.15
CA PRO A 167 4.27 -7.24 -4.43
C PRO A 167 3.86 -7.17 -5.92
N TYR A 168 4.68 -7.75 -6.80
CA TYR A 168 4.51 -7.60 -8.26
C TYR A 168 3.13 -8.05 -8.78
N ASP A 169 2.58 -9.13 -8.24
CA ASP A 169 1.28 -9.67 -8.65
C ASP A 169 0.09 -8.73 -8.34
N LEU A 170 0.25 -7.81 -7.38
CA LEU A 170 -0.76 -6.78 -7.10
C LEU A 170 -0.65 -5.58 -8.05
N LEU A 171 0.53 -5.35 -8.61
CA LEU A 171 0.78 -4.26 -9.55
C LEU A 171 0.20 -4.57 -10.94
N VAL A 172 0.44 -5.78 -11.44
CA VAL A 172 0.01 -6.19 -12.78
C VAL A 172 -1.44 -6.65 -12.80
N GLN A 173 -2.13 -6.41 -13.91
CA GLN A 173 -3.41 -7.06 -14.15
C GLN A 173 -3.11 -8.53 -14.48
N GLY A 174 -3.67 -9.47 -13.71
CA GLY A 174 -3.63 -10.88 -14.06
C GLY A 174 -4.17 -11.07 -15.49
N GLU A 175 -3.46 -11.85 -16.29
CA GLU A 175 -3.92 -12.28 -17.62
C GLU A 175 -5.23 -13.06 -17.54
#